data_AF-M3YHD3-F1
#
_entry.id   AF-M3YHD3-F1
#
_cell.length_a   1.000
_cell.length_b   1.000
_cell.length_c   1.000
_cell.angle_alpha   90.00
_cell.angle_beta   90.00
_cell.angle_gamma   90.00
#
_symmetry.space_group_name_H-M   'P 1'
#
loop_
_entity.id
_entity.type
_entity.pdbx_description
1 polymer ?
#
loop_
_entity_poly.entity_id
_entity_poly.type
_entity_poly.pdbx_seq_one_letter_code
_entity_poly.pdbx_strand_id
1 'polypeptide(L)'
;MFLQLLEIEGQKDGLPQPCSSEQWNNQIEKLFQALRTPEQNTLEEAADGFLQVLSVRKGKALVARLLPLLPQDRAVSLLLAITHHLPLLVRRDVADQALQMLFKPLGKCISHLTFHELLQGLQGLMLFPPGSSERPVTLVLQNQFGISLLYALLSHGEQLVSLESSLEEPSSDHRAWTDMVVLIAWEIAQMPTASLAEPLAFPSNLLPLFCHHVDKPLVQHLEARME
;
A
#
# COMPACT_ATOMS: atom_id res chain seq x y z
N MET A 1 13.68 -3.16 -18.88
CA MET A 1 12.55 -3.42 -17.94
C MET A 1 11.28 -3.88 -18.63
N PHE A 2 10.50 -3.03 -19.32
CA PHE A 2 9.17 -3.46 -19.85
C PHE A 2 9.24 -4.58 -20.90
N LEU A 3 10.20 -4.54 -21.83
CA LEU A 3 10.38 -5.63 -22.82
C LEU A 3 10.77 -6.95 -22.17
N GLN A 4 11.69 -6.90 -21.19
CA GLN A 4 12.09 -8.07 -20.39
C GLN A 4 10.91 -8.67 -19.63
N LEU A 5 9.99 -7.84 -19.09
CA LEU A 5 8.77 -8.34 -18.45
C LEU A 5 7.89 -9.11 -19.44
N LEU A 6 7.69 -8.58 -20.66
CA LEU A 6 6.90 -9.25 -21.69
C LEU A 6 7.51 -10.60 -22.10
N GLU A 7 8.83 -10.69 -22.18
CA GLU A 7 9.55 -11.95 -22.45
C GLU A 7 9.32 -12.98 -21.33
N ILE A 8 9.34 -12.54 -20.07
CA ILE A 8 9.10 -13.40 -18.89
C ILE A 8 7.65 -13.89 -18.86
N GLU A 9 6.68 -13.04 -19.15
CA GLU A 9 5.27 -13.41 -19.20
C GLU A 9 4.99 -14.39 -20.36
N GLY A 10 5.59 -14.17 -21.54
CA GLY A 10 5.45 -15.07 -22.68
C GLY A 10 6.04 -16.46 -22.44
N GLN A 11 7.07 -16.58 -21.60
CA GLN A 11 7.64 -17.87 -21.19
C GLN A 11 6.74 -18.64 -20.21
N LYS A 12 5.93 -17.93 -19.40
CA LYS A 12 5.01 -18.54 -18.43
C LYS A 12 3.83 -19.25 -19.10
N ASP A 13 3.41 -18.78 -20.27
CA ASP A 13 2.34 -19.40 -21.05
C ASP A 13 2.81 -20.65 -21.84
N GLY A 14 4.12 -20.92 -21.87
CA GLY A 14 4.73 -22.13 -22.43
C GLY A 14 4.97 -23.23 -21.39
N LEU A 15 4.92 -24.50 -21.80
CA LEU A 15 5.08 -25.68 -20.93
C LEU A 15 6.30 -25.58 -19.97
N PRO A 16 6.19 -25.97 -18.69
CA PRO A 16 7.27 -25.82 -17.72
C PRO A 16 8.37 -26.88 -17.91
N GLN A 17 9.59 -26.44 -18.19
CA GLN A 17 10.81 -27.25 -18.11
C GLN A 17 11.56 -26.88 -16.82
N PRO A 18 12.04 -27.82 -16.00
CA PRO A 18 12.60 -27.50 -14.68
C PRO A 18 13.84 -26.56 -14.73
N CYS A 19 14.67 -26.62 -15.78
CA CYS A 19 15.78 -25.67 -16.00
C CYS A 19 15.33 -24.23 -16.30
N SER A 20 14.09 -24.01 -16.78
CA SER A 20 13.60 -22.65 -17.06
C SER A 20 13.23 -21.90 -15.77
N SER A 21 12.93 -22.61 -14.68
CA SER A 21 12.48 -21.99 -13.42
C SER A 21 13.55 -21.15 -12.72
N GLU A 22 14.79 -21.64 -12.63
CA GLU A 22 15.90 -20.89 -12.04
C GLU A 22 16.29 -19.68 -12.90
N GLN A 23 16.33 -19.84 -14.22
CA GLN A 23 16.59 -18.74 -15.15
C GLN A 23 15.49 -17.67 -15.08
N TRP A 24 14.24 -18.09 -14.97
CA TRP A 24 13.07 -17.23 -14.80
C TRP A 24 13.14 -16.43 -13.49
N ASN A 25 13.42 -17.09 -12.36
CA ASN A 25 13.61 -16.42 -11.07
C ASN A 25 14.76 -15.40 -11.12
N ASN A 26 15.88 -15.76 -11.75
CA ASN A 26 17.02 -14.86 -11.91
C ASN A 26 16.70 -13.63 -12.78
N GLN A 27 15.86 -13.77 -13.81
CA GLN A 27 15.43 -12.65 -14.64
C GLN A 27 14.50 -11.69 -13.88
N ILE A 28 13.57 -12.25 -13.09
CA ILE A 28 12.67 -11.46 -12.23
C ILE A 28 13.45 -10.74 -11.14
N GLU A 29 14.41 -11.40 -10.50
CA GLU A 29 15.26 -10.77 -9.49
C GLU A 29 16.07 -9.63 -10.11
N LYS A 30 16.65 -9.81 -11.30
CA LYS A 30 17.34 -8.72 -12.02
C LYS A 30 16.42 -7.54 -12.31
N LEU A 31 15.16 -7.79 -12.70
CA LEU A 31 14.17 -6.73 -12.90
C LEU A 31 13.83 -6.00 -11.60
N PHE A 32 13.63 -6.74 -10.51
CA PHE A 32 13.39 -6.18 -9.19
C PHE A 32 14.57 -5.30 -8.75
N GLN A 33 15.81 -5.78 -8.89
CA GLN A 33 17.01 -5.01 -8.53
C GLN A 33 17.16 -3.74 -9.38
N ALA A 34 16.88 -3.81 -10.68
CA ALA A 34 16.89 -2.62 -11.55
C ALA A 34 15.79 -1.60 -11.21
N LEU A 35 14.67 -2.06 -10.64
CA LEU A 35 13.60 -1.19 -10.15
C LEU A 35 13.98 -0.54 -8.81
N ARG A 36 14.77 -1.25 -8.00
CA ARG A 36 15.18 -0.87 -6.64
C ARG A 36 16.50 -0.16 -6.55
N THR A 37 17.23 0.00 -7.66
CA THR A 37 18.59 0.56 -7.65
C THR A 37 18.60 1.89 -6.89
N PRO A 38 19.22 1.96 -5.71
CA PRO A 38 19.36 3.21 -5.02
C PRO A 38 20.39 4.03 -5.81
N GLU A 39 20.02 5.21 -6.30
CA GLU A 39 21.05 6.15 -6.73
C GLU A 39 21.83 6.54 -5.47
N GLN A 40 23.09 6.10 -5.42
CA GLN A 40 24.01 6.43 -4.35
C GLN A 40 24.06 7.96 -4.18
N ASN A 41 23.70 8.43 -2.98
CA ASN A 41 24.11 9.72 -2.39
C ASN A 41 23.35 11.00 -2.75
N THR A 42 22.01 11.00 -2.80
CA THR A 42 21.28 12.28 -2.75
C THR A 42 20.05 12.20 -1.87
N LEU A 43 19.96 13.11 -0.90
CA LEU A 43 18.81 13.37 -0.02
C LEU A 43 17.54 13.82 -0.79
N GLU A 44 17.58 13.81 -2.12
CA GLU A 44 16.53 14.32 -2.99
C GLU A 44 15.58 13.20 -3.42
N GLU A 45 14.31 13.33 -3.05
CA GLU A 45 13.18 12.49 -3.51
C GLU A 45 13.01 12.45 -5.04
N ALA A 46 13.68 13.36 -5.77
CA ALA A 46 13.75 13.36 -7.23
C ALA A 46 14.77 12.36 -7.80
N ALA A 47 15.77 11.94 -7.02
CA ALA A 47 16.81 10.99 -7.41
C ALA A 47 16.41 9.53 -7.11
N ASP A 48 15.26 9.30 -6.48
CA ASP A 48 14.79 7.93 -6.28
C ASP A 48 14.25 7.36 -7.59
N GLY A 49 15.06 6.50 -8.23
CA GLY A 49 14.71 5.81 -9.47
C GLY A 49 13.40 5.02 -9.37
N PHE A 50 13.06 4.49 -8.19
CA PHE A 50 11.78 3.81 -7.97
C PHE A 50 10.60 4.78 -8.08
N LEU A 51 10.72 5.97 -7.50
CA LEU A 51 9.70 7.02 -7.61
C LEU A 51 9.55 7.54 -9.04
N GLN A 52 10.65 7.68 -9.77
CA GLN A 52 10.59 8.07 -11.19
C GLN A 52 9.80 7.04 -12.01
N VAL A 53 10.03 5.74 -11.78
CA VAL A 53 9.27 4.67 -12.44
C VAL A 53 7.79 4.77 -12.10
N LEU A 54 7.42 4.95 -10.83
CA LEU A 54 6.01 5.06 -10.42
C LEU A 54 5.35 6.40 -10.79
N SER A 55 6.12 7.41 -11.17
CA SER A 55 5.60 8.70 -11.60
C SER A 55 4.97 8.65 -13.01
N VAL A 56 5.32 7.64 -13.83
CA VAL A 56 4.81 7.51 -15.21
C VAL A 56 3.84 6.33 -15.36
N ARG A 57 2.80 6.49 -16.19
CA ARG A 57 1.78 5.45 -16.44
C ARG A 57 2.36 4.08 -16.82
N LYS A 58 3.37 4.06 -17.69
CA LYS A 58 4.01 2.81 -18.14
C LYS A 58 4.78 2.10 -17.02
N GLY A 59 5.36 2.84 -16.09
CA GLY A 59 6.07 2.28 -14.93
C GLY A 59 5.10 1.75 -13.87
N LYS A 60 3.97 2.44 -13.63
CA LYS A 60 2.86 1.90 -12.84
C LYS A 60 2.35 0.57 -13.41
N ALA A 61 2.17 0.48 -14.73
CA ALA A 61 1.77 -0.76 -15.40
C ALA A 61 2.84 -1.86 -15.30
N LEU A 62 4.12 -1.51 -15.42
CA LEU A 62 5.24 -2.44 -15.20
C LEU A 62 5.18 -3.06 -13.81
N VAL A 63 5.06 -2.23 -12.77
CA VAL A 63 5.03 -2.69 -11.37
C VAL A 63 3.79 -3.53 -11.09
N ALA A 64 2.62 -3.12 -11.59
CA ALA A 64 1.37 -3.87 -11.43
C ALA A 64 1.46 -5.30 -11.97
N ARG A 65 2.16 -5.49 -13.10
CA ARG A 65 2.36 -6.79 -13.74
C ARG A 65 3.52 -7.58 -13.13
N LEU A 66 4.55 -6.90 -12.61
CA LEU A 66 5.68 -7.54 -11.94
C LEU A 66 5.29 -8.11 -10.57
N LEU A 67 4.47 -7.40 -9.79
CA LEU A 67 4.03 -7.81 -8.44
C LEU A 67 3.61 -9.29 -8.32
N PRO A 68 2.69 -9.83 -9.15
CA PRO A 68 2.26 -11.24 -9.05
C PRO A 68 3.31 -12.26 -9.50
N LEU A 69 4.44 -11.83 -10.07
CA LEU A 69 5.55 -12.69 -10.48
C LEU A 69 6.66 -12.71 -9.42
N LEU A 70 6.66 -11.76 -8.49
CA LEU A 70 7.70 -11.66 -7.47
C LEU A 70 7.52 -12.71 -6.37
N PRO A 71 8.63 -13.19 -5.79
CA PRO A 71 8.62 -13.83 -4.49
C PRO A 71 7.94 -12.94 -3.44
N GLN A 72 7.32 -13.57 -2.43
CA GLN A 72 6.52 -12.87 -1.43
C GLN A 72 7.31 -11.76 -0.71
N ASP A 73 8.55 -12.03 -0.29
CA ASP A 73 9.42 -11.06 0.39
C ASP A 73 9.68 -9.82 -0.47
N ARG A 74 9.90 -10.01 -1.78
CA ARG A 74 10.11 -8.93 -2.75
C ARG A 74 8.84 -8.12 -2.98
N ALA A 75 7.70 -8.80 -3.08
CA ALA A 75 6.40 -8.16 -3.26
C ALA A 75 6.01 -7.32 -2.02
N VAL A 76 6.23 -7.85 -0.82
CA VAL A 76 6.04 -7.12 0.45
C VAL A 76 6.98 -5.93 0.51
N SER A 77 8.27 -6.11 0.18
CA SER A 77 9.20 -4.99 0.13
C SER A 77 8.71 -3.87 -0.79
N LEU A 78 8.22 -4.19 -2.01
CA LEU A 78 7.63 -3.20 -2.93
C LEU A 78 6.43 -2.50 -2.32
N LEU A 79 5.52 -3.25 -1.69
CA LEU A 79 4.36 -2.67 -1.04
C LEU A 79 4.77 -1.65 0.03
N LEU A 80 5.75 -1.97 0.88
CA LEU A 80 6.24 -1.06 1.92
C LEU A 80 6.87 0.22 1.34
N ALA A 81 7.60 0.13 0.23
CA ALA A 81 8.11 1.32 -0.43
C ALA A 81 6.99 2.15 -1.07
N ILE A 82 5.98 1.50 -1.66
CA ILE A 82 4.83 2.20 -2.24
C ILE A 82 4.07 2.94 -1.14
N THR A 83 3.81 2.32 0.02
CA THR A 83 3.12 2.96 1.14
C THR A 83 3.94 4.11 1.70
N HIS A 84 5.25 3.93 1.88
CA HIS A 84 6.16 4.98 2.35
C HIS A 84 6.12 6.24 1.47
N HIS A 85 6.00 6.08 0.16
CA HIS A 85 5.99 7.20 -0.77
C HIS A 85 4.60 7.57 -1.32
N LEU A 86 3.53 6.96 -0.79
CA LEU A 86 2.19 7.12 -1.34
C LEU A 86 1.71 8.57 -1.38
N PRO A 87 1.88 9.39 -0.32
CA PRO A 87 1.44 10.79 -0.36
C PRO A 87 2.06 11.58 -1.53
N LEU A 88 3.32 11.31 -1.87
CA LEU A 88 4.02 11.93 -3.00
C LEU A 88 3.52 11.39 -4.34
N LEU A 89 3.33 10.08 -4.45
CA LEU A 89 2.83 9.43 -5.66
C LEU A 89 1.42 9.91 -6.01
N VAL A 90 0.54 10.05 -5.01
CA VAL A 90 -0.82 10.60 -5.16
C VAL A 90 -0.79 12.00 -5.75
N ARG A 91 0.08 12.88 -5.24
CA ARG A 91 0.25 14.25 -5.78
C ARG A 91 0.72 14.25 -7.24
N ARG A 92 1.54 13.26 -7.63
CA ARG A 92 2.06 13.13 -9.01
C ARG A 92 1.08 12.43 -9.97
N ASP A 93 0.07 11.70 -9.47
CA ASP A 93 -0.85 10.91 -10.29
C ASP A 93 -2.12 11.66 -10.73
N VAL A 94 -2.25 12.96 -10.44
CA VAL A 94 -3.47 13.75 -10.70
C VAL A 94 -3.88 13.73 -12.18
N ALA A 95 -2.91 13.77 -13.12
CA ALA A 95 -3.20 13.80 -14.55
C ALA A 95 -3.55 12.41 -15.14
N ASP A 96 -2.87 11.36 -14.69
CA ASP A 96 -2.96 10.03 -15.30
C ASP A 96 -3.96 9.09 -14.59
N GLN A 97 -4.24 9.33 -13.30
CA GLN A 97 -5.07 8.51 -12.41
C GLN A 97 -4.81 6.99 -12.58
N ALA A 98 -3.54 6.63 -12.74
CA ALA A 98 -3.12 5.30 -13.14
C ALA A 98 -2.68 4.44 -11.94
N LEU A 99 -2.55 5.01 -10.73
CA LEU A 99 -2.18 4.26 -9.54
C LEU A 99 -3.18 3.14 -9.21
N GLN A 100 -4.45 3.30 -9.55
CA GLN A 100 -5.50 2.28 -9.36
C GLN A 100 -5.16 0.91 -10.00
N MET A 101 -4.29 0.86 -11.02
CA MET A 101 -3.84 -0.40 -11.62
C MET A 101 -3.07 -1.29 -10.62
N LEU A 102 -2.48 -0.69 -9.60
CA LEU A 102 -1.74 -1.38 -8.55
C LEU A 102 -2.66 -2.00 -7.48
N PHE A 103 -3.93 -1.59 -7.41
CA PHE A 103 -4.81 -1.98 -6.30
C PHE A 103 -5.00 -3.50 -6.21
N LYS A 104 -5.37 -4.16 -7.32
CA LYS A 104 -5.56 -5.61 -7.35
C LYS A 104 -4.29 -6.41 -6.99
N PRO A 105 -3.12 -6.17 -7.61
CA PRO A 105 -1.92 -6.92 -7.26
C PRO A 105 -1.45 -6.63 -5.83
N LEU A 106 -1.52 -5.38 -5.35
CA LEU A 106 -1.18 -5.06 -3.96
C LEU A 106 -2.15 -5.68 -2.96
N GLY A 107 -3.45 -5.75 -3.26
CA GLY A 107 -4.44 -6.42 -2.40
C GLY A 107 -4.08 -7.88 -2.11
N LYS A 108 -3.52 -8.59 -3.09
CA LYS A 108 -2.98 -9.95 -2.87
C LYS A 108 -1.74 -9.95 -1.98
N CYS A 109 -0.85 -8.99 -2.17
CA CYS A 109 0.32 -8.85 -1.30
C CYS A 109 -0.07 -8.54 0.15
N ILE A 110 -1.10 -7.72 0.37
CA ILE A 110 -1.60 -7.35 1.71
C ILE A 110 -2.02 -8.58 2.49
N SER A 111 -2.75 -9.54 1.87
CA SER A 111 -3.18 -10.77 2.56
C SER A 111 -2.04 -11.65 3.08
N HIS A 112 -0.80 -11.36 2.67
CA HIS A 112 0.40 -12.10 3.08
C HIS A 112 1.29 -11.34 4.06
N LEU A 113 0.90 -10.14 4.49
CA LEU A 113 1.65 -9.35 5.45
C LEU A 113 1.57 -9.96 6.85
N THR A 114 2.70 -9.97 7.54
CA THR A 114 2.74 -10.11 9.00
C THR A 114 2.21 -8.84 9.67
N PHE A 115 1.84 -8.93 10.94
CA PHE A 115 1.35 -7.78 11.70
C PHE A 115 2.39 -6.65 11.74
N HIS A 116 3.66 -6.99 11.96
CA HIS A 116 4.76 -6.03 11.98
C HIS A 116 4.93 -5.30 10.62
N GLU A 117 4.95 -6.02 9.51
CA GLU A 117 5.06 -5.42 8.16
C GLU A 117 3.84 -4.54 7.85
N LEU A 118 2.65 -4.94 8.28
CA LEU A 118 1.44 -4.13 8.13
C LEU A 118 1.56 -2.80 8.90
N LEU A 119 2.08 -2.81 10.13
CA LEU A 119 2.32 -1.59 10.89
C LEU A 119 3.35 -0.68 10.21
N GLN A 120 4.43 -1.25 9.69
CA GLN A 120 5.41 -0.49 8.90
C GLN A 120 4.76 0.15 7.67
N GLY A 121 3.87 -0.57 6.97
CA GLY A 121 3.12 -0.06 5.84
C GLY A 121 2.25 1.14 6.21
N LEU A 122 1.47 1.03 7.29
CA LEU A 122 0.61 2.10 7.79
C LEU A 122 1.40 3.31 8.28
N GLN A 123 2.50 3.10 9.00
CA GLN A 123 3.42 4.16 9.40
C GLN A 123 4.03 4.87 8.18
N GLY A 124 4.34 4.11 7.12
CA GLY A 124 4.72 4.63 5.80
C GLY A 124 3.76 5.68 5.26
N LEU A 125 2.45 5.44 5.38
CA LEU A 125 1.41 6.38 4.93
C LEU A 125 1.33 7.65 5.78
N MET A 126 1.79 7.57 7.03
CA MET A 126 1.78 8.67 7.99
C MET A 126 3.08 9.50 7.97
N LEU A 127 4.13 9.02 7.30
CA LEU A 127 5.42 9.70 7.21
C LEU A 127 5.35 10.96 6.34
N PHE A 128 6.07 12.00 6.79
CA PHE A 128 5.96 13.37 6.29
C PHE A 128 7.05 13.68 5.26
N PRO A 129 6.72 14.25 4.08
CA PRO A 129 7.73 14.90 3.25
C PRO A 129 8.12 16.24 3.88
N PRO A 130 9.41 16.55 4.10
CA PRO A 130 9.83 17.80 4.74
C PRO A 130 9.32 19.03 3.96
N GLY A 131 8.69 19.97 4.66
CA GLY A 131 8.23 21.25 4.10
C GLY A 131 6.75 21.34 3.68
N SER A 132 5.96 20.29 3.87
CA SER A 132 4.50 20.31 3.71
C SER A 132 3.81 20.97 4.91
N SER A 133 2.63 21.58 4.75
CA SER A 133 1.74 21.97 5.87
C SER A 133 0.53 21.02 6.04
N GLU A 134 0.31 20.15 5.05
CA GLU A 134 -0.83 19.25 4.96
C GLU A 134 -0.49 17.87 5.54
N ARG A 135 -1.44 17.25 6.25
CA ARG A 135 -1.26 15.93 6.87
C ARG A 135 -1.19 14.84 5.78
N PRO A 136 -0.21 13.93 5.82
CA PRO A 136 -0.06 12.86 4.83
C PRO A 136 -1.32 11.98 4.66
N VAL A 137 -1.99 11.66 5.77
CA VAL A 137 -3.22 10.86 5.76
C VAL A 137 -4.35 11.55 5.00
N THR A 138 -4.48 12.88 5.12
CA THR A 138 -5.51 13.65 4.38
C THR A 138 -5.34 13.50 2.87
N LEU A 139 -4.10 13.57 2.36
CA LEU A 139 -3.81 13.38 0.93
C LEU A 139 -4.20 11.98 0.45
N VAL A 140 -3.93 10.97 1.27
CA VAL A 140 -4.27 9.57 0.98
C VAL A 140 -5.79 9.41 0.94
N LEU A 141 -6.51 10.00 1.90
CA LEU A 141 -7.98 9.97 1.97
C LEU A 141 -8.69 10.73 0.84
N GLN A 142 -8.05 11.78 0.30
CA GLN A 142 -8.55 12.54 -0.86
C GLN A 142 -8.35 11.84 -2.21
N ASN A 143 -7.61 10.72 -2.24
CA ASN A 143 -7.32 10.00 -3.47
C ASN A 143 -7.96 8.62 -3.46
N GLN A 144 -8.71 8.28 -4.52
CA GLN A 144 -9.41 7.00 -4.63
C GLN A 144 -8.51 5.78 -4.42
N PHE A 145 -7.31 5.75 -5.02
CA PHE A 145 -6.37 4.65 -4.80
C PHE A 145 -5.81 4.68 -3.38
N GLY A 146 -5.47 5.85 -2.87
CA GLY A 146 -4.95 6.07 -1.52
C GLY A 146 -5.89 5.52 -0.44
N ILE A 147 -7.15 5.98 -0.43
CA ILE A 147 -8.15 5.52 0.55
C ILE A 147 -8.42 4.02 0.43
N SER A 148 -8.45 3.49 -0.81
CA SER A 148 -8.65 2.05 -1.03
C SER A 148 -7.52 1.21 -0.45
N LEU A 149 -6.28 1.65 -0.63
CA LEU A 149 -5.11 0.94 -0.10
C LEU A 149 -5.07 1.00 1.42
N LEU A 150 -5.36 2.17 2.00
CA LEU A 150 -5.49 2.35 3.45
C LEU A 150 -6.56 1.42 4.04
N TYR A 151 -7.73 1.38 3.42
CA TYR A 151 -8.85 0.52 3.82
C TYR A 151 -8.50 -0.97 3.74
N ALA A 152 -7.80 -1.39 2.68
CA ALA A 152 -7.34 -2.78 2.56
C ALA A 152 -6.33 -3.15 3.66
N LEU A 153 -5.41 -2.25 4.01
CA LEU A 153 -4.46 -2.46 5.12
C LEU A 153 -5.19 -2.54 6.46
N LEU A 154 -6.10 -1.61 6.75
CA LEU A 154 -6.88 -1.63 7.99
C LEU A 154 -7.71 -2.92 8.12
N SER A 155 -8.36 -3.33 7.03
CA SER A 155 -9.13 -4.56 6.97
C SER A 155 -8.29 -5.80 7.28
N HIS A 156 -7.07 -5.89 6.76
CA HIS A 156 -6.17 -7.02 7.03
C HIS A 156 -5.62 -6.97 8.46
N GLY A 157 -5.29 -5.78 8.96
CA GLY A 157 -4.79 -5.58 10.33
C GLY A 157 -5.82 -6.05 11.37
N GLU A 158 -7.09 -5.73 11.18
CA GLU A 158 -8.17 -6.21 12.04
C GLU A 158 -8.27 -7.75 12.06
N GLN A 159 -8.05 -8.41 10.91
CA GLN A 159 -8.05 -9.87 10.84
C GLN A 159 -6.87 -10.46 11.63
N LEU A 160 -5.68 -9.86 11.52
CA LEU A 160 -4.50 -10.31 12.26
C LEU A 160 -4.68 -10.14 13.77
N VAL A 161 -5.16 -8.98 14.22
CA VAL A 161 -5.40 -8.70 15.65
C VAL A 161 -6.48 -9.63 16.23
N SER A 162 -7.55 -9.90 15.45
CA SER A 162 -8.60 -10.84 15.86
C SER A 162 -8.06 -12.26 16.07
N LEU A 163 -7.09 -12.69 15.25
CA LEU A 163 -6.46 -14.01 15.32
C LEU A 163 -5.46 -14.12 16.49
N GLU A 164 -4.77 -13.03 16.84
CA GLU A 164 -3.75 -12.98 17.91
C GLU A 164 -4.34 -12.78 19.32
N SER A 165 -5.67 -12.67 19.46
CA SER A 165 -6.38 -12.40 20.73
C SER A 165 -6.24 -13.45 21.86
N SER A 166 -5.31 -14.41 21.74
CA SER A 166 -4.98 -15.37 22.79
C SER A 166 -4.01 -14.79 23.83
N LEU A 167 -4.56 -14.25 24.93
CA LEU A 167 -4.01 -14.22 26.30
C LEU A 167 -2.62 -13.57 26.58
N GLU A 168 -1.95 -12.92 25.63
CA GLU A 168 -0.71 -12.18 25.92
C GLU A 168 -0.96 -10.68 26.19
N GLU A 169 -0.12 -10.07 27.03
CA GLU A 169 -0.15 -8.63 27.28
C GLU A 169 0.00 -7.86 25.96
N PRO A 170 -0.71 -6.73 25.77
CA PRO A 170 -0.68 -6.00 24.52
C PRO A 170 0.75 -5.53 24.22
N SER A 171 1.33 -6.06 23.15
CA SER A 171 2.67 -5.70 22.71
C SER A 171 2.75 -4.21 22.32
N SER A 172 3.96 -3.66 22.20
CA SER A 172 4.18 -2.30 21.67
C SER A 172 3.45 -2.08 20.34
N ASP A 173 3.40 -3.13 19.53
CA ASP A 173 2.81 -3.15 18.20
C ASP A 173 1.29 -3.05 18.27
N HIS A 174 0.63 -3.68 19.25
CA HIS A 174 -0.81 -3.53 19.50
C HIS A 174 -1.20 -2.10 19.91
N ARG A 175 -0.34 -1.45 20.71
CA ARG A 175 -0.53 -0.04 21.06
C ARG A 175 -0.39 0.84 19.83
N ALA A 176 0.67 0.66 19.04
CA ALA A 176 0.90 1.42 17.82
C ALA A 176 -0.25 1.24 16.81
N TRP A 177 -0.76 0.01 16.67
CA TRP A 177 -1.97 -0.28 15.88
C TRP A 177 -3.16 0.56 16.35
N THR A 178 -3.48 0.48 17.64
CA THR A 178 -4.63 1.19 18.22
C THR A 178 -4.52 2.69 18.02
N ASP A 179 -3.34 3.27 18.30
CA ASP A 179 -3.09 4.70 18.11
C ASP A 179 -3.28 5.13 16.65
N MET A 180 -2.83 4.31 15.69
CA MET A 180 -3.02 4.57 14.25
C MET A 180 -4.48 4.47 13.83
N VAL A 181 -5.22 3.43 14.27
CA VAL A 181 -6.64 3.26 13.96
C VAL A 181 -7.46 4.45 14.46
N VAL A 182 -7.21 4.87 15.71
CA VAL A 182 -7.88 6.04 16.31
C VAL A 182 -7.55 7.32 15.54
N LEU A 183 -6.29 7.53 15.18
CA LEU A 183 -5.87 8.70 14.40
C LEU A 183 -6.58 8.73 13.03
N ILE A 184 -6.61 7.61 12.31
CA ILE A 184 -7.25 7.53 10.99
C ILE A 184 -8.76 7.76 11.10
N ALA A 185 -9.42 7.16 12.09
CA ALA A 185 -10.84 7.38 12.35
C ALA A 185 -11.15 8.86 12.61
N TRP A 186 -10.30 9.53 13.39
CA TRP A 186 -10.42 10.95 13.70
C TRP A 186 -10.22 11.84 12.46
N GLU A 187 -9.27 11.50 11.58
CA GLU A 187 -9.06 12.21 10.30
C GLU A 187 -10.27 12.07 9.37
N ILE A 188 -10.79 10.84 9.18
CA ILE A 188 -11.95 10.59 8.31
C ILE A 188 -13.17 11.39 8.78
N ALA A 189 -13.43 11.41 10.09
CA ALA A 189 -14.61 12.08 10.64
C ALA A 189 -14.57 13.60 10.51
N GLN A 190 -13.38 14.22 10.56
CA GLN A 190 -13.26 15.68 10.40
C GLN A 190 -13.16 16.14 8.97
N MET A 191 -12.77 15.26 8.05
CA MET A 191 -12.68 15.65 6.65
C MET A 191 -14.05 16.08 6.10
N PRO A 192 -14.13 17.15 5.29
CA PRO A 192 -15.35 17.50 4.57
C PRO A 192 -15.78 16.35 3.64
N THR A 193 -17.07 16.03 3.55
CA THR A 193 -17.56 14.89 2.74
C THR A 193 -17.15 15.02 1.27
N ALA A 194 -17.18 16.24 0.74
CA ALA A 194 -16.76 16.52 -0.64
C ALA A 194 -15.26 16.30 -0.90
N SER A 195 -14.44 16.15 0.14
CA SER A 195 -13.00 15.92 0.03
C SER A 195 -12.61 14.45 0.23
N LEU A 196 -13.50 13.61 0.75
CA LEU A 196 -13.22 12.18 0.92
C LEU A 196 -13.43 11.48 -0.43
N ALA A 197 -12.43 10.74 -0.91
CA ALA A 197 -12.57 10.02 -2.17
C ALA A 197 -13.43 8.75 -2.00
N GLU A 198 -14.14 8.39 -3.06
CA GLU A 198 -14.87 7.12 -3.13
C GLU A 198 -13.88 5.95 -3.33
N PRO A 199 -13.80 4.97 -2.41
CA PRO A 199 -12.87 3.85 -2.51
C PRO A 199 -13.27 2.86 -3.62
N LEU A 200 -12.30 2.19 -4.21
CA LEU A 200 -12.47 1.12 -5.20
C LEU A 200 -13.12 -0.13 -4.63
N ALA A 201 -12.94 -0.36 -3.33
CA ALA A 201 -13.56 -1.45 -2.60
C ALA A 201 -13.75 -1.04 -1.14
N PHE A 202 -14.86 -1.48 -0.57
CA PHE A 202 -15.22 -1.20 0.81
C PHE A 202 -15.21 -2.50 1.63
N PRO A 203 -14.17 -2.76 2.44
CA PRO A 203 -14.14 -3.93 3.31
C PRO A 203 -15.20 -3.84 4.40
N SER A 204 -15.98 -4.92 4.58
CA SER A 204 -17.13 -4.96 5.50
C SER A 204 -16.75 -4.91 6.98
N ASN A 205 -15.50 -5.17 7.32
CA ASN A 205 -15.01 -5.18 8.71
C ASN A 205 -14.44 -3.81 9.18
N LEU A 206 -14.42 -2.78 8.33
CA LEU A 206 -13.87 -1.47 8.73
C LEU A 206 -14.73 -0.72 9.73
N LEU A 207 -16.05 -0.68 9.52
CA LEU A 207 -16.93 -0.03 10.47
C LEU A 207 -16.88 -0.73 11.85
N PRO A 208 -16.98 -2.08 11.93
CA PRO A 208 -16.71 -2.81 13.16
C PRO A 208 -15.36 -2.47 13.80
N LEU A 209 -14.27 -2.44 13.02
CA LEU A 209 -12.94 -2.06 13.53
C LEU A 209 -13.00 -0.71 14.26
N PHE A 210 -13.55 0.33 13.62
CA PHE A 210 -13.62 1.65 14.24
C PHE A 210 -14.49 1.66 15.50
N CYS A 211 -15.62 0.95 15.49
CA CYS A 211 -16.51 0.82 16.65
C CYS A 211 -15.82 0.26 17.90
N HIS A 212 -14.79 -0.57 17.75
CA HIS A 212 -14.04 -1.11 18.89
C HIS A 212 -13.06 -0.09 19.52
N HIS A 213 -12.63 0.91 18.74
CA HIS A 213 -11.53 1.81 19.13
C HIS A 213 -11.97 3.25 19.38
N VAL A 214 -13.15 3.67 18.92
CA VAL A 214 -13.63 5.05 19.05
C VAL A 214 -14.94 5.19 19.82
N ASP A 215 -15.22 6.40 20.29
CA ASP A 215 -16.43 6.72 21.03
C ASP A 215 -17.69 6.80 20.13
N LYS A 216 -18.86 6.58 20.72
CA LYS A 216 -20.15 6.52 19.99
C LYS A 216 -20.43 7.73 19.09
N PRO A 217 -20.17 8.99 19.51
CA PRO A 217 -20.36 10.15 18.63
C PRO A 217 -19.49 10.08 17.37
N LEU A 218 -18.24 9.62 17.49
CA LEU A 218 -17.32 9.50 16.36
C LEU A 218 -17.75 8.37 15.42
N VAL A 219 -18.23 7.24 15.95
CA VAL A 219 -18.82 6.15 15.16
C VAL A 219 -19.97 6.64 14.29
N GLN A 220 -20.93 7.39 14.84
CA GLN A 220 -22.06 7.89 14.06
C GLN A 220 -21.64 8.79 12.90
N HIS A 221 -20.57 9.57 13.08
CA HIS A 221 -20.01 10.37 11.99
C HIS A 221 -19.35 9.47 10.94
N LEU A 222 -18.61 8.44 11.35
CA LEU A 222 -17.96 7.49 10.45
C LEU A 222 -18.99 6.71 9.64
N GLU A 223 -20.06 6.20 10.25
CA GLU A 223 -21.18 5.53 9.57
C GLU A 223 -21.70 6.39 8.42
N ALA A 224 -22.02 7.66 8.69
CA ALA A 224 -22.52 8.59 7.67
C ALA A 224 -21.49 8.95 6.58
N ARG A 225 -20.19 8.68 6.78
CA ARG A 225 -19.13 8.88 5.76
C ARG A 225 -18.80 7.60 4.99
N MET A 226 -19.23 6.46 5.50
CA MET A 226 -18.88 5.12 5.03
C MET A 226 -20.05 4.43 4.32
N GLU A 227 -21.28 4.93 4.47
CA GLU A 227 -22.47 4.63 3.65
C GLU A 227 -22.44 5.32 2.28
#